data_AF-A0AB38WSF6-F1
#
_entry.id   AF-A0AB38WSF6-F1
#
_cell.length_a   1.000
_cell.length_b   1.000
_cell.length_c   1.000
_cell.angle_alpha   90.00
_cell.angle_beta   90.00
_cell.angle_gamma   90.00
#
_symmetry.space_group_name_H-M   'P 1'
#
loop_
_entity.id
_entity.type
_entity.pdbx_description
1 polymer ?
#
loop_
_entity_poly.entity_id
_entity_poly.type
_entity_poly.pdbx_seq_one_letter_code
_entity_poly.pdbx_strand_id
1 'polypeptide(L)'
;MKPMTPLAALLLLTSPAFAETWRCEVPYDEVNGGGRVTIEDDRLVFLSNWPHRDPEILKCTRNGLTSECMSADLAANRNGGASVFAKLFSIVWQKDGGPPATITTRQLSAIFHAHENGYAIAEAFPSIGYRFPVTDCKVD
;
A
#
# COMPACT_ATOMS: atom_id res chain seq x y z
N MET A 1 39.53 -6.51 -45.23
CA MET A 1 39.14 -5.83 -43.97
C MET A 1 37.63 -5.68 -43.96
N LYS A 2 36.94 -6.31 -43.00
CA LYS A 2 35.49 -6.14 -42.75
C LYS A 2 35.35 -5.84 -41.26
N PRO A 3 34.68 -4.76 -40.83
CA PRO A 3 34.37 -4.60 -39.42
C PRO A 3 33.21 -5.54 -39.06
N MET A 4 33.46 -6.47 -38.14
CA MET A 4 32.41 -7.17 -37.41
C MET A 4 31.90 -6.24 -36.31
N THR A 5 30.62 -5.90 -36.39
CA THR A 5 29.86 -5.12 -35.41
C THR A 5 29.84 -5.83 -34.05
N PRO A 6 30.18 -5.18 -32.92
CA PRO A 6 30.01 -5.78 -31.61
C PRO A 6 28.59 -5.49 -31.12
N LEU A 7 27.61 -6.24 -31.63
CA LEU A 7 26.22 -6.17 -31.16
C LEU A 7 25.92 -7.25 -30.10
N ALA A 8 26.91 -7.59 -29.27
CA ALA A 8 26.88 -8.79 -28.43
C ALA A 8 26.94 -8.53 -26.91
N ALA A 9 26.80 -7.29 -26.43
CA ALA A 9 26.99 -6.99 -25.01
C ALA A 9 25.99 -5.99 -24.41
N LEU A 10 24.73 -6.00 -24.86
CA LEU A 10 23.62 -5.26 -24.22
C LEU A 10 22.52 -6.19 -23.68
N LEU A 11 22.93 -7.33 -23.11
CA LEU A 11 22.05 -8.27 -22.40
C LEU A 11 22.31 -8.32 -20.89
N LEU A 12 23.17 -7.44 -20.37
CA LEU A 12 23.46 -7.34 -18.94
C LEU A 12 22.75 -6.11 -18.40
N LEU A 13 21.88 -6.31 -17.41
CA LEU A 13 21.32 -5.35 -16.42
C LEU A 13 19.78 -5.30 -16.30
N THR A 14 19.04 -6.26 -16.84
CA THR A 14 17.71 -6.57 -16.29
C THR A 14 17.80 -7.77 -15.38
N SER A 15 18.63 -7.67 -14.33
CA SER A 15 18.39 -8.51 -13.15
C SER A 15 16.96 -8.18 -12.69
N PRO A 16 16.09 -9.16 -12.40
CA PRO A 16 14.93 -8.84 -11.60
C PRO A 16 15.48 -8.20 -10.33
N ALA A 17 15.12 -6.94 -10.08
CA ALA A 17 15.28 -6.39 -8.76
C ALA A 17 14.52 -7.37 -7.86
N PHE A 18 15.25 -8.19 -7.10
CA PHE A 18 14.62 -9.08 -6.15
C PHE A 18 13.84 -8.18 -5.20
N ALA A 19 12.52 -8.24 -5.31
CA ALA A 19 11.62 -7.50 -4.44
C ALA A 19 11.83 -8.03 -3.03
N GLU A 20 12.53 -7.27 -2.21
CA GLU A 20 12.84 -7.66 -0.84
C GLU A 20 11.54 -7.69 -0.03
N THR A 21 11.21 -8.85 0.53
CA THR A 21 10.02 -9.03 1.35
C THR A 21 10.39 -8.83 2.81
N TRP A 22 9.71 -7.90 3.46
CA TRP A 22 9.92 -7.59 4.87
C TRP A 22 8.73 -8.04 5.71
N ARG A 23 9.00 -8.78 6.79
CA ARG A 23 8.02 -9.10 7.82
C ARG A 23 8.37 -8.34 9.09
N CYS A 24 7.44 -7.52 9.57
CA CYS A 24 7.61 -6.72 10.77
C CYS A 24 6.45 -6.92 11.75
N GLU A 25 6.72 -6.68 13.03
CA GLU A 25 5.71 -6.57 14.06
C GLU A 25 5.17 -5.13 14.12
N VAL A 26 3.89 -5.01 14.46
CA VAL A 26 3.21 -3.75 14.75
C VAL A 26 2.88 -3.77 16.25
N PRO A 27 3.47 -2.85 17.04
CA PRO A 27 3.18 -2.77 18.48
C PRO A 27 1.69 -2.55 18.74
N TYR A 28 1.20 -3.08 19.87
CA TYR A 28 -0.19 -2.88 20.26
C TYR A 28 -0.47 -1.42 20.58
N ASP A 29 -1.53 -0.89 19.97
CA ASP A 29 -2.25 0.30 20.41
C ASP A 29 -3.77 0.11 20.28
N GLU A 30 -4.55 1.00 20.87
CA GLU A 30 -6.03 0.91 20.88
C GLU A 30 -6.66 1.06 19.49
N VAL A 31 -5.93 1.59 18.50
CA VAL A 31 -6.44 1.89 17.15
C VAL A 31 -6.26 0.70 16.20
N ASN A 32 -5.06 0.11 16.17
CA ASN A 32 -4.70 -0.98 15.26
C ASN A 32 -4.67 -2.36 15.94
N GLY A 33 -4.62 -2.42 17.27
CA GLY A 33 -4.57 -3.66 18.06
C GLY A 33 -3.24 -4.41 17.96
N GLY A 34 -2.20 -3.79 17.42
CA GLY A 34 -0.96 -4.43 17.04
C GLY A 34 -1.16 -5.48 15.95
N GLY A 35 -0.12 -6.29 15.74
CA GLY A 35 -0.17 -7.41 14.81
C GLY A 35 1.08 -7.53 13.99
N ARG A 36 0.93 -7.99 12.75
CA ARG A 36 2.05 -8.23 11.83
C ARG A 36 1.79 -7.60 10.49
N VAL A 37 2.84 -7.09 9.88
CA VAL A 37 2.80 -6.56 8.52
C VAL A 37 3.83 -7.28 7.65
N THR A 38 3.39 -7.71 6.47
CA THR A 38 4.26 -8.20 5.39
C THR A 38 4.27 -7.16 4.28
N ILE A 39 5.47 -6.74 3.86
CA ILE A 39 5.68 -5.64 2.93
C ILE A 39 6.53 -6.17 1.78
N GLU A 40 5.93 -6.16 0.60
CA GLU A 40 6.51 -6.50 -0.69
C GLU A 40 6.59 -5.20 -1.53
N ASP A 41 7.24 -5.22 -2.68
CA ASP A 41 7.40 -4.00 -3.51
C ASP A 41 6.04 -3.46 -4.02
N ASP A 42 5.10 -4.35 -4.36
CA ASP A 42 3.79 -4.02 -4.93
C ASP A 42 2.61 -4.44 -4.04
N ARG A 43 2.88 -4.89 -2.81
CA ARG A 43 1.85 -5.41 -1.91
C ARG A 43 2.17 -5.18 -0.44
N LEU A 44 1.13 -4.89 0.35
CA LEU A 44 1.19 -4.89 1.80
C LEU A 44 0.07 -5.76 2.36
N VAL A 45 0.40 -6.61 3.33
CA VAL A 45 -0.56 -7.41 4.09
C VAL A 45 -0.45 -7.03 5.55
N PHE A 46 -1.52 -6.46 6.12
CA PHE A 46 -1.58 -6.16 7.54
C PHE A 46 -2.58 -7.09 8.24
N LEU A 47 -2.08 -7.87 9.20
CA LEU A 47 -2.86 -8.75 10.05
C LEU A 47 -2.91 -8.16 11.46
N SER A 48 -4.07 -7.61 11.82
CA SER A 48 -4.31 -7.08 13.17
C SER A 48 -4.50 -8.22 14.18
N ASN A 49 -4.09 -8.01 15.44
CA ASN A 49 -4.44 -8.95 16.52
C ASN A 49 -5.85 -8.74 17.08
N TRP A 50 -6.59 -7.71 16.65
CA TRP A 50 -7.99 -7.57 17.04
C TRP A 50 -8.80 -8.80 16.59
N PRO A 51 -9.57 -9.45 17.48
CA PRO A 51 -10.39 -10.59 17.11
C PRO A 51 -11.37 -10.23 15.99
N HIS A 52 -11.58 -11.20 15.08
CA HIS A 52 -12.51 -11.11 13.95
C HIS A 52 -12.17 -10.04 12.90
N ARG A 53 -10.94 -9.50 12.84
CA ARG A 53 -10.49 -8.69 11.71
C ARG A 53 -9.84 -9.57 10.65
N ASP A 54 -10.35 -9.46 9.43
CA ASP A 54 -9.70 -10.04 8.26
C ASP A 54 -8.38 -9.29 7.95
N PRO A 55 -7.41 -9.97 7.32
CA PRO A 55 -6.20 -9.32 6.86
C PRO A 55 -6.52 -8.22 5.85
N GLU A 56 -5.91 -7.05 6.02
CA GLU A 56 -5.98 -5.98 5.04
C GLU A 56 -4.90 -6.24 3.97
N ILE A 57 -5.32 -6.46 2.73
CA ILE A 57 -4.42 -6.70 1.61
C ILE A 57 -4.48 -5.48 0.68
N LEU A 58 -3.37 -4.79 0.54
CA LEU A 58 -3.26 -3.54 -0.20
C LEU A 58 -2.29 -3.70 -1.37
N LYS A 59 -2.62 -3.03 -2.49
CA LYS A 59 -1.72 -2.90 -3.64
C LYS A 59 -0.85 -1.68 -3.46
N CYS A 60 0.46 -1.83 -3.64
CA CYS A 60 1.45 -0.79 -3.42
C CYS A 60 2.07 -0.28 -4.71
N THR A 61 2.56 0.95 -4.65
CA THR A 61 3.48 1.50 -5.63
C THR A 61 4.63 2.16 -4.88
N ARG A 62 5.86 1.77 -5.20
CA ARG A 62 7.07 2.34 -4.62
C ARG A 62 7.60 3.48 -5.49
N ASN A 63 7.87 4.62 -4.87
CA ASN A 63 8.53 5.77 -5.49
C ASN A 63 9.68 6.22 -4.59
N GLY A 64 10.91 5.82 -4.94
CA GLY A 64 12.09 6.09 -4.13
C GLY A 64 11.99 5.48 -2.73
N LEU A 65 12.02 6.34 -1.71
CA LEU A 65 12.00 5.95 -0.28
C LEU A 65 10.59 5.85 0.31
N THR A 66 9.55 5.96 -0.50
CA THR A 66 8.16 5.84 -0.04
C THR A 66 7.40 4.82 -0.86
N SER A 67 6.62 3.96 -0.20
CA SER A 67 5.59 3.15 -0.85
C SER A 67 4.21 3.66 -0.45
N GLU A 68 3.32 3.80 -1.42
CA GLU A 68 1.92 4.12 -1.19
C GLU A 68 1.08 2.88 -1.53
N CYS A 69 0.33 2.38 -0.56
CA CYS A 69 -0.46 1.15 -0.65
C CYS A 69 -1.93 1.45 -0.42
N MET A 70 -2.81 0.94 -1.28
CA MET A 70 -4.24 1.25 -1.19
C MET A 70 -5.11 -0.01 -1.31
N SER A 71 -6.15 -0.04 -0.48
CA SER A 71 -7.35 -0.84 -0.68
C SER A 71 -8.53 0.10 -0.85
N ALA A 72 -9.47 -0.27 -1.72
CA ALA A 72 -10.68 0.51 -1.96
C ALA A 72 -11.85 -0.45 -2.17
N ASP A 73 -12.90 -0.23 -1.41
CA ASP A 73 -14.16 -0.95 -1.50
C ASP A 73 -15.24 -0.03 -2.04
N LEU A 74 -16.08 -0.59 -2.92
CA LEU A 74 -17.23 0.10 -3.49
C LEU A 74 -18.51 -0.58 -3.03
N ALA A 75 -19.45 0.19 -2.50
CA ALA A 75 -20.78 -0.27 -2.14
C ALA A 75 -21.84 0.54 -2.90
N ALA A 76 -22.85 -0.12 -3.46
CA ALA A 76 -23.99 0.59 -4.04
C ALA A 76 -24.79 1.32 -2.94
N ASN A 77 -25.21 2.55 -3.20
CA ASN A 77 -26.12 3.26 -2.30
C ASN A 77 -27.58 3.15 -2.75
N ARG A 78 -28.53 3.49 -1.87
CA ARG A 78 -29.97 3.34 -2.14
C ARG A 78 -30.50 4.25 -3.27
N ASN A 79 -29.73 5.23 -3.69
CA ASN A 79 -30.10 6.22 -4.70
C ASN A 79 -29.51 5.90 -6.09
N GLY A 80 -29.01 4.68 -6.31
CA GLY A 80 -28.37 4.27 -7.57
C GLY A 80 -26.95 4.79 -7.75
N GLY A 81 -26.38 5.43 -6.72
CA GLY A 81 -24.99 5.87 -6.66
C GLY A 81 -24.07 4.83 -6.01
N ALA A 82 -22.89 5.28 -5.59
CA ALA A 82 -21.89 4.42 -4.94
C ALA A 82 -21.24 5.12 -3.75
N SER A 83 -20.86 4.35 -2.73
CA SER A 83 -20.01 4.76 -1.62
C SER A 83 -18.66 4.10 -1.79
N VAL A 84 -17.60 4.91 -1.78
CA VAL A 84 -16.21 4.45 -1.82
C VAL A 84 -15.64 4.54 -0.42
N PHE A 85 -15.03 3.46 0.06
CA PHE A 85 -14.22 3.43 1.27
C PHE A 85 -12.81 3.00 0.88
N ALA A 86 -11.83 3.88 1.07
CA ALA A 86 -10.45 3.59 0.74
C ALA A 86 -9.56 3.73 1.97
N LYS A 87 -8.56 2.85 2.08
CA LYS A 87 -7.49 2.96 3.06
C LYS A 87 -6.18 3.11 2.31
N LEU A 88 -5.45 4.17 2.60
CA LEU A 88 -4.13 4.47 2.06
C LEU A 88 -3.08 4.30 3.15
N PHE A 89 -2.07 3.48 2.89
CA PHE A 89 -0.94 3.21 3.76
C PHE A 89 0.33 3.75 3.10
N SER A 90 0.94 4.74 3.73
CA SER A 90 2.22 5.33 3.28
C SER A 90 3.34 4.77 4.13
N ILE A 91 4.27 4.06 3.50
CA ILE A 91 5.42 3.42 4.13
C ILE A 91 6.65 4.26 3.84
N VAL A 92 7.43 4.59 4.87
CA VAL A 92 8.73 5.28 4.71
C VAL A 92 9.87 4.29 4.91
N TRP A 93 10.68 4.14 3.88
CA TRP A 93 11.87 3.28 3.85
C TRP A 93 13.11 4.03 4.32
N GLN A 94 14.07 3.29 4.89
CA GLN A 94 15.37 3.83 5.24
C GLN A 94 16.20 4.11 3.98
N LYS A 95 17.07 5.14 4.02
CA LYS A 95 17.91 5.53 2.88
C LYS A 95 18.83 4.42 2.39
N ASP A 96 19.28 3.56 3.29
CA ASP A 96 20.32 2.55 3.01
C ASP A 96 19.73 1.17 2.67
N GLY A 97 18.44 1.10 2.29
CA GLY A 97 17.76 -0.18 2.01
C GLY A 97 17.41 -0.99 3.25
N GLY A 98 17.46 -0.38 4.44
CA GLY A 98 17.02 -1.00 5.69
C GLY A 98 15.50 -1.15 5.79
N PRO A 99 15.01 -1.76 6.89
CA PRO A 99 13.59 -2.02 7.09
C PRO A 99 12.77 -0.73 7.07
N PRO A 100 11.47 -0.81 6.73
CA PRO A 100 10.58 0.33 6.84
C PRO A 100 10.54 0.82 8.28
N ALA A 101 10.46 2.14 8.48
CA ALA A 101 10.53 2.72 9.83
C ALA A 101 9.15 2.95 10.43
N THR A 102 8.23 3.47 9.62
CA THR A 102 6.89 3.86 10.05
C THR A 102 5.89 3.72 8.92
N ILE A 103 4.64 3.44 9.29
CA ILE A 103 3.51 3.40 8.39
C ILE A 103 2.52 4.49 8.82
N THR A 104 2.00 5.24 7.85
CA THR A 104 0.90 6.19 8.04
C THR A 104 -0.31 5.69 7.30
N THR A 105 -1.38 5.38 8.03
CA THR A 105 -2.68 5.03 7.44
C THR A 105 -3.56 6.27 7.33
N ARG A 106 -4.30 6.40 6.24
CA ARG A 106 -5.32 7.43 5.99
C ARG A 106 -6.56 6.72 5.47
N GLN A 107 -7.69 6.91 6.15
CA GLN A 107 -8.96 6.37 5.71
C GLN A 107 -9.76 7.47 5.04
N LEU A 108 -10.23 7.21 3.83
CA LEU A 108 -10.98 8.14 3.00
C LEU A 108 -12.34 7.51 2.69
N SER A 109 -13.39 8.31 2.76
CA SER A 109 -14.70 7.89 2.27
C SER A 109 -15.38 9.00 1.49
N ALA A 110 -16.04 8.60 0.41
CA ALA A 110 -16.78 9.51 -0.45
C ALA A 110 -18.07 8.85 -0.96
N ILE A 111 -19.12 9.65 -1.10
CA ILE A 111 -20.41 9.23 -1.64
C ILE A 111 -20.58 9.89 -3.01
N PHE A 112 -20.93 9.07 -3.98
CA PHE A 112 -21.24 9.46 -5.34
C PHE A 112 -22.73 9.30 -5.60
N HIS A 113 -23.34 10.30 -6.22
CA HIS A 113 -24.71 10.23 -6.72
C HIS A 113 -24.70 9.94 -8.22
N ALA A 114 -25.70 9.20 -8.68
CA ALA A 114 -25.95 9.05 -10.10
C ALA A 114 -26.58 10.33 -10.67
N HIS A 115 -26.10 10.74 -11.83
CA HIS A 115 -26.58 11.85 -12.64
C HIS A 115 -26.78 11.38 -14.08
N GLU A 116 -27.50 12.16 -14.88
CA GLU A 116 -27.77 11.82 -16.29
C GLU A 116 -26.50 11.54 -17.11
N ASN A 117 -25.39 12.19 -16.77
CA ASN A 117 -24.11 12.08 -17.48
C ASN A 117 -23.03 11.28 -16.70
N GLY A 118 -23.40 10.51 -15.68
CA GLY A 118 -22.46 9.67 -14.92
C GLY A 118 -22.60 9.82 -13.40
N TYR A 119 -21.46 9.90 -12.71
CA TYR A 119 -21.42 10.02 -11.24
C TYR A 119 -20.72 11.30 -10.80
N ALA A 120 -21.23 11.93 -9.75
CA ALA A 120 -20.57 13.08 -9.11
C ALA A 120 -20.45 12.87 -7.61
N ILE A 121 -19.39 13.39 -7.01
CA ILE A 121 -19.21 13.39 -5.56
C ILE A 121 -20.31 14.26 -4.96
N ALA A 122 -21.12 13.66 -4.08
CA ALA A 122 -22.09 14.39 -3.28
C ALA A 122 -21.51 14.74 -1.90
N GLU A 123 -20.69 13.86 -1.34
CA GLU A 123 -20.09 14.04 -0.03
C GLU A 123 -18.69 13.41 0.03
N ALA A 124 -17.77 14.07 0.73
CA ALA A 124 -16.45 13.54 1.03
C ALA A 124 -16.16 13.77 2.51
N PHE A 125 -15.84 12.70 3.23
CA PHE A 125 -15.53 12.78 4.65
C PHE A 125 -14.05 13.08 4.84
N PRO A 126 -13.67 13.89 5.85
CA PRO A 126 -12.27 14.20 6.11
C PRO A 126 -11.51 12.92 6.41
N SER A 127 -10.32 12.79 5.84
CA SER A 127 -9.51 11.60 6.07
C SER A 127 -9.00 11.57 7.50
N ILE A 128 -9.28 10.50 8.22
CA ILE A 128 -8.65 10.26 9.52
C ILE A 128 -7.32 9.55 9.28
N GLY A 129 -6.25 10.20 9.72
CA GLY A 129 -4.88 9.69 9.59
C GLY A 129 -4.33 9.24 10.93
N TYR A 130 -3.61 8.11 10.95
CA TYR A 130 -2.87 7.63 12.11
C TYR A 130 -1.50 7.10 11.67
N ARG A 131 -0.47 7.31 12.48
CA ARG A 131 0.89 6.87 12.20
C ARG A 131 1.38 5.95 13.30
N PHE A 132 1.97 4.83 12.91
CA PHE A 132 2.52 3.84 13.83
C PHE A 132 3.91 3.35 13.39
N PRO A 133 4.78 2.97 14.34
CA PRO A 133 6.06 2.35 14.04
C PRO A 133 5.87 0.88 13.63
N VAL A 134 6.88 0.32 12.98
CA VAL A 134 7.05 -1.13 12.82
C VAL A 134 8.34 -1.55 13.53
N THR A 135 8.35 -2.74 14.12
CA THR A 135 9.48 -3.26 14.90
C THR A 135 9.84 -4.68 14.46
N ASP A 136 10.99 -5.16 14.93
CA ASP A 136 11.40 -6.57 14.80
C ASP A 136 11.39 -7.09 13.35
N CYS A 137 11.68 -6.20 12.40
CA CYS A 137 11.64 -6.48 10.97
C CYS A 137 12.69 -7.51 10.54
N LYS A 138 12.29 -8.47 9.71
CA LYS A 138 13.16 -9.49 9.11
C LYS A 138 12.92 -9.55 7.60
N VAL A 139 14.01 -9.77 6.87
CA VAL A 139 13.97 -10.14 5.45
C VAL A 139 13.59 -11.61 5.35
N ASP A 140 12.69 -11.92 4.44
CA ASP A 140 12.18 -13.26 4.17
C ASP A 140 12.89 -13.94 2.98
#